data_AF-A0A4R2I6M8-F1
#
_entry.id   AF-A0A4R2I6M8-F1
#
_cell.length_a   1.000
_cell.length_b   1.000
_cell.length_c   1.000
_cell.angle_alpha   90.00
_cell.angle_beta   90.00
_cell.angle_gamma   90.00
#
_symmetry.space_group_name_H-M   'P 1'
#
loop_
_entity.id
_entity.type
_entity.pdbx_description
1 polymer ?
#
loop_
_entity_poly.entity_id
_entity_poly.type
_entity_poly.pdbx_seq_one_letter_code
_entity_poly.pdbx_strand_id
1 'polypeptide(L)'
;MNSPSPHLSGWTVVATVEVADTEAITQFLPREAAEYRFVRAAASPQGYIWIDIQVDFGAGVEHASRIARTVLGELEGCGLTDFRIIAGRAYLALTSLAPA
;
A
#
# COMPACT_ATOMS: atom_id res chain seq x y z
N MET A 1 -29.04 -8.04 22.31
CA MET A 1 -28.44 -8.48 21.03
C MET A 1 -27.48 -7.38 20.59
N ASN A 2 -26.20 -7.51 20.92
CA ASN A 2 -25.18 -6.55 20.48
C ASN A 2 -24.61 -7.07 19.16
N SER A 3 -25.00 -6.43 18.05
CA SER A 3 -24.22 -6.55 16.82
C SER A 3 -22.92 -5.78 17.04
N PRO A 4 -21.73 -6.40 16.93
CA PRO A 4 -20.51 -5.62 16.83
C PRO A 4 -20.56 -4.92 15.47
N SER A 5 -20.82 -3.61 15.46
CA SER A 5 -20.49 -2.78 14.30
C SER A 5 -19.01 -3.04 14.01
N PRO A 6 -18.63 -3.45 12.79
CA PRO A 6 -17.22 -3.49 12.45
C PRO A 6 -16.77 -2.04 12.55
N HIS A 7 -15.97 -1.74 13.57
CA HIS A 7 -15.08 -0.60 13.50
C HIS A 7 -14.24 -0.87 12.26
N LEU A 8 -14.66 -0.29 11.12
CA LEU A 8 -13.84 -0.17 9.94
C LEU A 8 -12.69 0.72 10.38
N SER A 9 -11.68 0.10 10.98
CA SER A 9 -10.34 0.66 11.09
C SER A 9 -10.02 1.16 9.69
N GLY A 10 -10.00 2.48 9.49
CA GLY A 10 -10.01 3.10 8.16
C GLY A 10 -8.84 2.71 7.26
N TRP A 11 -7.81 2.08 7.83
CA TRP A 11 -6.62 1.62 7.14
C TRP A 11 -6.87 0.33 6.35
N THR A 12 -6.72 0.42 5.03
CA THR A 12 -6.82 -0.72 4.10
C THR A 12 -5.51 -0.91 3.35
N VAL A 13 -5.06 -2.16 3.23
CA VAL A 13 -3.91 -2.50 2.38
C VAL A 13 -4.34 -2.35 0.91
N VAL A 14 -3.73 -1.40 0.21
CA VAL A 14 -4.03 -1.13 -1.21
C VAL A 14 -3.05 -1.85 -2.14
N ALA A 15 -1.84 -2.11 -1.67
CA ALA A 15 -0.83 -2.86 -2.39
C ALA A 15 0.19 -3.47 -1.43
N THR A 16 0.78 -4.59 -1.84
CA THR A 16 1.93 -5.20 -1.16
C THR A 16 3.10 -5.21 -2.12
N VAL A 17 4.22 -4.67 -1.67
CA VAL A 17 5.47 -4.61 -2.41
C VAL A 17 6.42 -5.66 -1.87
N GLU A 18 6.99 -6.47 -2.74
CA GLU A 18 8.09 -7.37 -2.42
C GLU A 18 9.41 -6.75 -2.85
N VAL A 19 10.37 -6.74 -1.94
CA VAL A 19 11.74 -6.24 -2.15
C VAL A 19 12.74 -7.25 -1.61
N ALA A 20 13.94 -7.31 -2.20
CA ALA A 20 15.02 -8.16 -1.69
C ALA A 20 15.46 -7.75 -0.27
N ASP A 21 15.69 -8.72 0.62
CA ASP A 21 16.10 -8.50 2.04
C ASP A 21 17.52 -7.91 2.18
N THR A 22 18.24 -7.77 1.07
CA THR A 22 19.56 -7.11 0.99
C THR A 22 19.48 -5.59 0.83
N GLU A 23 18.32 -5.06 0.45
CA GLU A 23 18.12 -3.62 0.22
C GLU A 23 17.69 -2.94 1.52
N ALA A 24 18.32 -1.80 1.85
CA ALA A 24 17.92 -0.94 2.96
C ALA A 24 16.64 -0.15 2.60
N ILE A 25 15.56 -0.86 2.29
CA ILE A 25 14.32 -0.30 1.75
C ILE A 25 13.73 0.83 2.59
N THR A 26 13.91 0.81 3.91
CA THR A 26 13.46 1.89 4.80
C THR A 26 14.07 3.25 4.47
N GLN A 27 15.19 3.30 3.74
CA GLN A 27 15.81 4.54 3.25
C GLN A 27 15.19 5.05 1.94
N PHE A 28 14.54 4.18 1.19
CA PHE A 28 13.96 4.46 -0.14
C PHE A 28 12.44 4.55 -0.12
N LEU A 29 11.78 4.12 0.95
CA LEU A 29 10.33 4.30 1.05
C LEU A 29 9.97 5.79 1.12
N PRO A 30 8.86 6.19 0.48
CA PRO A 30 8.28 7.51 0.70
C PRO A 30 8.05 7.77 2.19
N ARG A 31 8.03 9.04 2.57
CA ARG A 31 7.79 9.42 3.97
C ARG A 31 6.33 9.15 4.32
N GLU A 32 6.09 8.39 5.38
CA GLU A 32 4.72 8.16 5.88
C GLU A 32 3.98 9.47 6.20
N ALA A 33 2.67 9.45 6.02
CA ALA A 33 1.78 10.58 6.27
C ALA A 33 0.57 10.17 7.11
N ALA A 34 -0.27 11.14 7.47
CA ALA A 34 -1.50 10.87 8.23
C ALA A 34 -2.48 9.96 7.48
N GLU A 35 -2.37 9.90 6.15
CA GLU A 35 -3.35 9.23 5.27
C GLU A 35 -2.80 7.95 4.63
N TYR A 36 -1.49 7.68 4.74
CA TYR A 36 -0.86 6.45 4.26
C TYR A 36 0.35 6.04 5.12
N ARG A 37 0.61 4.74 5.22
CA ARG A 37 1.74 4.18 5.96
C ARG A 37 2.26 2.90 5.33
N PHE A 38 3.49 2.53 5.67
CA PHE A 38 4.16 1.32 5.21
C PHE A 38 4.34 0.36 6.37
N VAL A 39 3.72 -0.81 6.28
CA VAL A 39 3.80 -1.82 7.33
C VAL A 39 4.51 -3.04 6.77
N ARG A 40 5.53 -3.55 7.48
CA ARG A 40 6.14 -4.83 7.09
C ARG A 40 5.09 -5.93 7.24
N ALA A 41 4.85 -6.69 6.18
CA ALA A 41 3.91 -7.79 6.22
C ALA A 41 4.40 -8.85 7.22
N ALA A 42 3.46 -9.51 7.90
CA ALA A 42 3.78 -10.48 8.95
C ALA A 42 4.48 -11.75 8.41
N ALA A 43 4.32 -12.04 7.12
CA ALA A 43 4.97 -13.14 6.44
C ALA A 43 5.59 -12.64 5.15
N SER A 44 6.86 -12.99 4.93
CA SER A 44 7.54 -12.86 3.65
C SER A 44 8.37 -14.11 3.35
N PRO A 45 8.55 -14.48 2.07
CA PRO A 45 9.45 -15.54 1.67
C PRO A 45 10.90 -15.25 2.12
N GLN A 46 11.70 -16.30 2.35
CA GLN A 46 13.13 -16.13 2.65
C GLN A 46 13.84 -15.34 1.55
N GLY A 47 14.67 -14.37 1.95
CA GLY A 47 15.40 -13.49 1.04
C GLY A 47 14.61 -12.29 0.53
N TYR A 48 13.35 -12.12 0.97
CA TYR A 48 12.51 -10.99 0.60
C TYR A 48 11.81 -10.36 1.79
N ILE A 49 11.53 -9.07 1.67
CA ILE A 49 10.73 -8.26 2.57
C ILE A 49 9.44 -7.90 1.84
N TRP A 50 8.31 -8.18 2.47
CA TRP A 50 7.01 -7.71 2.00
C TRP A 50 6.59 -6.49 2.80
N ILE A 51 6.12 -5.46 2.10
CA ILE A 51 5.71 -4.18 2.66
C ILE A 51 4.29 -3.90 2.18
N ASP A 52 3.36 -3.87 3.12
CA ASP A 52 1.98 -3.49 2.90
C ASP A 52 1.85 -1.97 2.93
N ILE A 53 1.33 -1.43 1.83
CA ILE A 53 0.96 -0.03 1.71
C ILE A 53 -0.47 0.08 2.22
N GLN A 54 -0.65 0.77 3.34
CA GLN A 54 -1.95 1.00 3.94
C GLN A 54 -2.37 2.45 3.72
N VAL A 55 -3.61 2.65 3.30
CA VAL A 55 -4.22 3.97 3.11
C VAL A 55 -5.45 4.09 3.99
N ASP A 56 -5.67 5.26 4.56
CA ASP A 56 -6.89 5.56 5.31
C ASP A 56 -8.06 5.88 4.37
N PHE A 57 -9.16 5.15 4.53
CA PHE A 57 -10.42 5.29 3.83
C PHE A 57 -11.43 6.15 4.60
N GLY A 58 -11.07 6.69 5.77
CA GLY A 58 -11.93 7.56 6.57
C GLY A 58 -12.44 8.79 5.81
N ALA A 59 -11.68 9.28 4.83
CA ALA A 59 -12.03 10.39 3.95
C ALA A 59 -12.80 9.98 2.67
N GLY A 60 -13.06 8.68 2.47
CA GLY A 60 -13.79 8.14 1.32
C GLY A 60 -12.92 7.48 0.25
N VAL A 61 -13.55 6.64 -0.58
CA VAL A 61 -12.89 5.74 -1.55
C VAL A 61 -12.13 6.50 -2.64
N GLU A 62 -12.68 7.59 -3.18
CA GLU A 62 -12.00 8.38 -4.22
C GLU A 62 -10.71 9.02 -3.72
N HIS A 63 -10.76 9.56 -2.49
CA HIS A 63 -9.62 10.19 -1.85
C HIS A 63 -8.52 9.16 -1.56
N ALA A 64 -8.88 8.02 -0.97
CA ALA A 64 -7.96 6.91 -0.73
C ALA A 64 -7.34 6.37 -2.03
N SER A 65 -8.13 6.27 -3.11
CA SER A 65 -7.65 5.85 -4.43
C SER A 65 -6.64 6.84 -5.05
N ARG A 66 -6.82 8.13 -4.82
CA ARG A 66 -5.86 9.16 -5.25
C ARG A 66 -4.54 9.07 -4.46
N ILE A 67 -4.62 8.86 -3.15
CA ILE A 67 -3.43 8.66 -2.31
C ILE A 67 -2.69 7.40 -2.74
N ALA A 68 -3.39 6.27 -2.90
CA ALA A 68 -2.79 5.02 -3.34
C ALA A 68 -2.02 5.18 -4.66
N ARG A 69 -2.59 5.90 -5.64
CA ARG A 69 -1.90 6.21 -6.90
C ARG A 69 -0.66 7.08 -6.70
N THR A 70 -0.74 8.07 -5.81
CA THR A 70 0.40 8.96 -5.50
C THR A 70 1.54 8.18 -4.88
N VAL A 71 1.24 7.37 -3.85
CA VAL A 71 2.23 6.54 -3.15
C VAL A 71 2.90 5.54 -4.10
N LEU A 72 2.12 4.92 -4.98
CA LEU A 72 2.66 3.99 -5.97
C LEU A 72 3.56 4.69 -7.00
N GLY A 73 3.17 5.88 -7.48
CA GLY A 73 4.02 6.66 -8.37
C GLY A 73 5.31 7.15 -7.70
N GLU A 74 5.26 7.50 -6.42
CA GLU A 74 6.45 7.84 -5.65
C GLU A 74 7.37 6.63 -5.46
N LEU A 75 6.81 5.44 -5.18
CA LEU A 75 7.59 4.20 -5.09
C LEU A 75 8.29 3.84 -6.40
N GLU A 76 7.63 4.04 -7.55
CA GLU A 76 8.26 3.91 -8.87
C GLU A 76 9.40 4.92 -9.08
N GLY A 77 9.26 6.13 -8.51
CA GLY A 77 10.27 7.18 -8.56
C GLY A 77 11.44 7.00 -7.57
N CYS A 78 11.28 6.21 -6.52
CA CYS A 78 12.30 6.04 -5.46
C CYS A 78 13.55 5.26 -5.89
N GLY A 79 13.62 4.78 -7.14
CA GLY A 79 14.83 4.15 -7.68
C GLY A 79 15.18 2.81 -7.03
N LEU A 80 14.20 2.14 -6.41
CA LEU A 80 14.34 0.76 -5.95
C LEU A 80 14.70 -0.13 -7.14
N THR A 81 15.90 -0.72 -7.10
CA THR A 81 16.46 -1.47 -8.24
C THR A 81 15.69 -2.78 -8.48
N ASP A 82 15.19 -3.39 -7.40
CA ASP A 82 14.52 -4.70 -7.41
C ASP A 82 13.32 -4.70 -6.46
N PHE A 83 12.21 -4.08 -6.89
CA PHE A 83 10.91 -4.24 -6.24
C PHE A 83 9.82 -4.69 -7.21
N ARG A 84 8.84 -5.44 -6.71
CA ARG A 84 7.64 -5.80 -7.47
C ARG A 84 6.39 -5.70 -6.62
N ILE A 85 5.28 -5.28 -7.24
CA ILE A 85 3.96 -5.29 -6.60
C ILE A 85 3.39 -6.70 -6.74
N ILE A 86 3.20 -7.40 -5.61
CA ILE A 86 2.76 -8.81 -5.59
C ILE A 86 1.27 -8.97 -5.27
N ALA A 87 0.66 -7.97 -4.63
CA ALA A 87 -0.77 -7.93 -4.32
C ALA A 87 -1.27 -6.49 -4.44
N GLY A 88 -2.55 -6.31 -4.77
CA GLY A 88 -3.16 -4.99 -5.00
C GLY A 88 -3.59 -4.70 -6.44
N ARG A 89 -3.32 -5.61 -7.40
CA ARG A 89 -3.81 -5.48 -8.80
C ARG A 89 -5.33 -5.30 -8.91
N ALA A 90 -6.10 -5.88 -8.00
CA ALA A 90 -7.55 -5.69 -7.94
C ALA A 90 -7.93 -4.23 -7.59
N TYR A 91 -7.17 -3.55 -6.73
CA TYR A 91 -7.36 -2.13 -6.43
C TYR A 91 -6.95 -1.25 -7.63
N LEU A 92 -5.84 -1.57 -8.29
CA LEU A 92 -5.44 -0.91 -9.54
C LEU A 92 -6.53 -1.04 -10.62
N ALA A 93 -7.13 -2.23 -10.77
CA ALA A 93 -8.24 -2.47 -11.69
C ALA A 93 -9.51 -1.68 -11.32
N LEU A 94 -9.81 -1.51 -10.02
CA LEU A 94 -10.92 -0.66 -9.57
C LEU A 94 -10.69 0.82 -9.94
N THR A 95 -9.45 1.29 -9.92
CA THR A 95 -9.11 2.67 -10.33
C THR A 95 -9.03 2.88 -11.84
N SER A 96 -8.83 1.83 -12.64
CA SER A 96 -8.85 1.92 -14.12
C SER A 96 -10.26 1.85 -14.71
N LEU A 97 -11.28 1.61 -13.89
CA LEU A 97 -12.69 1.58 -14.27
C LEU A 97 -13.40 2.93 -14.07
N ALA A 98 -12.71 3.97 -13.59
CA ALA A 98 -13.26 5.32 -13.57
C ALA A 98 -13.27 5.89 -15.00
N PRO A 99 -14.44 6.21 -15.59
CA PRO A 99 -14.50 6.84 -16.90
C PRO A 99 -13.92 8.25 -16.84
N ALA A 100 -13.19 8.62 -17.89
CA ALA A 100 -12.65 9.96 -18.13
C ALA A 100 -13.75 11.02 -18.27
#